data_AF-A0A659QE39-F1
#
_entry.id   AF-A0A659QE39-F1
#
_cell.length_a   1.000
_cell.length_b   1.000
_cell.length_c   1.000
_cell.angle_alpha   90.00
_cell.angle_beta   90.00
_cell.angle_gamma   90.00
#
_symmetry.space_group_name_H-M   'P 1'
#
loop_
_entity.id
_entity.type
_entity.pdbx_description
1 polymer ?
#
loop_
_entity_poly.entity_id
_entity_poly.type
_entity_poly.pdbx_seq_one_letter_code
_entity_poly.pdbx_strand_id
1 'polypeptide(L)' 'MAYDIFLKIDGIDGESMDDKHKNEIEVLSWRWNIHQEST' A
#
# COMPACT_ATOMS: atom_id res chain seq x y z
N MET A 1 -5.48 12.41 12.51
CA MET A 1 -6.07 11.07 12.29
C MET A 1 -5.09 10.30 11.44
N ALA A 2 -4.62 9.15 11.93
CA ALA A 2 -3.79 8.24 11.13
C ALA A 2 -4.71 7.39 10.25
N TYR A 3 -4.28 7.09 9.03
CA TYR A 3 -5.00 6.21 8.11
C TYR A 3 -4.20 4.90 8.03
N ASP A 4 -4.88 3.77 8.16
CA ASP A 4 -4.28 2.46 7.97
C ASP A 4 -4.30 2.13 6.47
N ILE A 5 -3.13 1.82 5.92
CA ILE A 5 -2.94 1.60 4.49
C ILE A 5 -2.22 0.27 4.33
N PHE A 6 -2.76 -0.58 3.46
CA PHE A 6 -2.23 -1.91 3.19
C PHE A 6 -1.95 -2.06 1.70
N LEU A 7 -0.87 -2.76 1.36
CA LEU A 7 -0.47 -3.07 0.00
C LEU A 7 -0.37 -4.58 -0.18
N LYS A 8 -1.15 -5.11 -1.12
CA LYS A 8 -1.07 -6.50 -1.56
C LYS A 8 -0.32 -6.58 -2.88
N ILE A 9 0.69 -7.45 -2.94
CA ILE A 9 1.42 -7.79 -4.16
C ILE A 9 1.31 -9.30 -4.35
N ASP A 10 0.80 -9.73 -5.49
CA ASP A 10 0.59 -11.16 -5.74
C ASP A 10 1.94 -11.91 -5.70
N GLY A 11 2.00 -12.95 -4.86
CA GLY A 11 3.21 -13.76 -4.65
C GLY A 11 4.19 -13.21 -3.61
N ILE A 12 3.89 -12.08 -2.95
CA ILE A 12 4.67 -11.54 -1.83
C ILE A 12 3.76 -11.46 -0.61
N ASP A 13 4.09 -12.22 0.43
CA ASP A 13 3.43 -12.13 1.73
C ASP A 13 4.06 -11.01 2.56
N GLY A 14 3.20 -10.19 3.17
CA GLY A 14 3.57 -9.19 4.16
C GLY A 14 3.35 -9.69 5.60
N GLU A 15 3.49 -8.77 6.55
CA GLU A 15 3.45 -9.06 7.99
C GLU A 15 2.19 -8.53 8.68
N SER A 16 1.25 -7.95 7.93
CA SER A 16 0.06 -7.39 8.57
C SER A 16 -0.77 -8.46 9.27
N MET A 17 -1.12 -8.15 10.51
CA MET A 17 -1.96 -8.98 11.37
C MET A 17 -3.42 -8.52 11.38
N ASP A 18 -3.78 -7.49 10.62
CA ASP A 18 -5.15 -7.00 10.54
C ASP A 18 -6.09 -8.08 10.00
N ASP A 19 -7.26 -8.24 10.63
CA ASP A 19 -8.21 -9.31 10.28
C ASP A 19 -8.72 -9.20 8.84
N LYS A 20 -8.77 -7.99 8.28
CA LYS A 20 -9.23 -7.74 6.90
C LYS A 20 -8.10 -7.70 5.88
N HIS A 21 -6.88 -7.39 6.32
CA HIS A 21 -5.69 -7.21 5.48
C HIS A 21 -4.54 -8.16 5.85
N LYS A 22 -4.88 -9.39 6.24
CA LYS A 22 -3.91 -10.36 6.74
C LYS A 22 -2.88 -10.75 5.68
N ASN A 23 -1.61 -10.80 6.08
CA ASN A 23 -0.46 -11.05 5.21
C ASN A 23 -0.28 -10.01 4.08
N GLU A 24 -0.92 -8.83 4.19
CA GLU A 24 -0.57 -7.69 3.35
C GLU A 24 0.58 -6.89 3.97
N ILE A 25 1.18 -5.99 3.20
CA ILE A 25 2.25 -5.11 3.68
C ILE A 25 1.62 -3.87 4.30
N GLU A 26 1.97 -3.57 5.54
CA GLU A 26 1.56 -2.33 6.21
C GLU A 26 2.35 -1.13 5.66
N VAL A 27 1.64 -0.14 5.14
CA VAL A 27 2.25 1.01 4.47
C VAL A 27 2.35 2.18 5.44
N LEU A 28 3.58 2.48 5.87
CA LEU A 28 3.86 3.61 6.76
C LEU A 28 3.70 4.97 6.05
N SER A 29 4.06 5.03 4.77
CA SER A 29 3.89 6.22 3.93
C SER A 29 3.96 5.83 2.45
N TRP A 30 3.24 6.55 1.59
CA TRP A 30 3.32 6.38 0.14
C TRP A 30 3.24 7.75 -0.56
N ARG A 31 3.74 7.80 -1.78
CA ARG A 31 3.62 8.95 -2.68
C ARG A 31 3.33 8.43 -4.08
N TRP A 32 2.46 9.13 -4.80
CA TRP A 32 2.17 8.84 -6.20
C TRP A 32 2.12 10.13 -7.00
N ASN A 33 2.56 10.07 -8.24
CA ASN A 33 2.60 11.20 -9.15
C ASN A 33 2.25 10.73 -10.57
N ILE A 34 1.54 11.59 -11.30
CA ILE A 34 1.33 11.47 -12.74
C ILE A 34 1.82 12.78 -13.36
N HIS A 35 2.61 12.67 -14.42
CA HIS A 35 3.06 13.81 -15.23
C HIS A 35 2.64 13.58 -16.68
N GLN A 36 1.99 14.59 -17.28
CA GLN A 36 1.67 14.59 -18.70
C GLN A 36 2.30 15.81 -19.34
N GLU A 37 3.14 15.58 -20.33
CA GLU A 37 3.72 16.61 -21.17
C GLU A 37 2.86 16.76 -22.43
N SER A 38 2.38 17.98 -22.70
CA SER A 38 1.70 18.31 -23.94
C SER A 38 2.60 19.25 -24.73
N THR A 39 2.98 18.83 -25.94
CA THR A 39 3.62 19.70 -26.93
C THR A 39 2.55 20.45 -27.73
#